data_AF-A0A1B7Z8S9-F1
#
_entry.id   AF-A0A1B7Z8S9-F1
#
_cell.length_a   1.000
_cell.length_b   1.000
_cell.length_c   1.000
_cell.angle_alpha   90.00
_cell.angle_beta   90.00
_cell.angle_gamma   90.00
#
_symmetry.space_group_name_H-M   'P 1'
#
loop_
_entity.id
_entity.type
_entity.pdbx_description
1 polymer ?
#
loop_
_entity_poly.entity_id
_entity_poly.type
_entity_poly.pdbx_seq_one_letter_code
_entity_poly.pdbx_strand_id
1 'polypeptide(L)'
;MTRRLIDYRKLDHQLAALLIETYPYGYGDEDIITFKNVQGDYVEAVQLKTADTLYLIKISKSLSNFIANFEENLEKELEPKTPEEVMQSEDMTKALYLNFERETEEDFD
;
A
#
# COMPACT_ATOMS: atom_id res chain seq x y z
N MET A 1 -16.72 -12.22 -10.50
CA MET A 1 -15.28 -11.90 -10.46
C MET A 1 -15.13 -10.39 -10.57
N THR A 2 -14.62 -9.77 -9.53
CA THR A 2 -14.54 -8.30 -9.42
C THR A 2 -13.22 -7.81 -10.01
N ARG A 3 -13.20 -6.65 -10.68
CA ARG A 3 -11.96 -6.02 -11.16
C ARG A 3 -11.76 -4.70 -10.42
N ARG A 4 -10.58 -4.49 -9.86
CA ARG A 4 -10.26 -3.27 -9.10
C ARG A 4 -8.94 -2.68 -9.57
N LEU A 5 -8.97 -1.41 -9.95
CA LEU A 5 -7.77 -0.62 -10.22
C LEU A 5 -7.32 0.04 -8.91
N ILE A 6 -6.09 -0.24 -8.48
CA ILE A 6 -5.52 0.24 -7.22
C ILE A 6 -4.16 0.90 -7.50
N ASP A 7 -3.84 1.92 -6.71
CA ASP A 7 -2.52 2.55 -6.69
C ASP A 7 -1.67 1.89 -5.59
N TYR A 8 -0.35 1.88 -5.74
CA TYR A 8 0.57 1.24 -4.79
C TYR A 8 0.35 1.73 -3.35
N ARG A 9 -0.05 2.99 -3.17
CA ARG A 9 -0.29 3.60 -1.83
C ARG A 9 -1.50 3.04 -1.11
N LYS A 10 -2.42 2.40 -1.85
CA LYS A 10 -3.66 1.81 -1.31
C LYS A 10 -3.57 0.29 -1.28
N LEU A 11 -2.37 -0.24 -1.44
CA LEU A 11 -2.10 -1.65 -1.50
C LEU A 11 -1.94 -2.16 -0.07
N ASP A 12 -2.77 -3.13 0.29
CA ASP A 12 -2.71 -3.75 1.60
C ASP A 12 -1.46 -4.63 1.73
N HIS A 13 -0.95 -4.82 2.94
CA HIS A 13 0.27 -5.61 3.19
C HIS A 13 0.16 -7.03 2.61
N GLN A 14 -1.03 -7.64 2.69
CA GLN A 14 -1.28 -8.96 2.10
C GLN A 14 -1.17 -8.95 0.57
N LEU A 15 -1.71 -7.93 -0.10
CA LEU A 15 -1.59 -7.79 -1.55
C LEU A 15 -0.16 -7.46 -1.96
N ALA A 16 0.59 -6.74 -1.11
CA ALA A 16 1.98 -6.37 -1.37
C ALA A 16 2.86 -7.61 -1.31
N ALA A 17 2.72 -8.42 -0.26
CA ALA A 17 3.39 -9.71 -0.17
C ALA A 17 3.07 -10.59 -1.38
N LEU A 18 1.80 -10.72 -1.76
CA LEU A 18 1.39 -11.51 -2.91
C LEU A 18 1.97 -10.99 -4.24
N LEU A 19 2.10 -9.66 -4.39
CA LEU A 19 2.73 -9.06 -5.56
C LEU A 19 4.19 -9.48 -5.68
N ILE A 20 4.92 -9.48 -4.57
CA ILE A 20 6.34 -9.86 -4.53
C ILE A 20 6.51 -11.37 -4.72
N GLU A 21 5.65 -12.19 -4.12
CA GLU A 21 5.63 -13.63 -4.35
C GLU A 21 5.36 -13.97 -5.82
N THR A 22 4.52 -13.19 -6.50
CA THR A 22 4.21 -13.36 -7.92
C THR A 22 5.34 -12.86 -8.81
N TYR A 23 5.99 -11.74 -8.43
CA TYR A 23 7.03 -11.07 -9.19
C TYR A 23 8.33 -10.89 -8.38
N PRO A 24 8.99 -11.99 -7.97
CA PRO A 24 10.17 -11.91 -7.11
C PRO A 24 11.38 -11.27 -7.81
N TYR A 25 11.40 -11.31 -9.15
CA TYR A 25 12.43 -10.70 -9.98
C TYR A 25 11.96 -9.40 -10.64
N GLY A 26 10.81 -8.86 -10.21
CA GLY A 26 10.11 -7.77 -10.88
C GLY A 26 9.17 -8.24 -11.99
N TYR A 27 8.50 -7.28 -12.62
CA TYR A 27 7.57 -7.49 -13.73
C TYR A 27 8.25 -7.17 -15.07
N GLY A 28 7.93 -7.94 -16.11
CA GLY A 28 8.39 -7.68 -17.47
C GLY A 28 7.37 -6.88 -18.29
N ASP A 29 7.76 -6.46 -19.49
CA ASP A 29 6.85 -5.76 -20.42
C ASP A 29 5.61 -6.61 -20.77
N GLU A 30 5.74 -7.95 -20.74
CA GLU A 30 4.65 -8.89 -21.00
C GLU A 30 3.58 -8.89 -19.90
N ASP A 31 3.92 -8.45 -18.69
CA ASP A 31 3.01 -8.35 -17.54
C ASP A 31 2.28 -6.99 -17.51
N ILE A 32 2.71 -6.04 -18.32
CA ILE A 32 2.19 -4.68 -18.33
C ILE A 32 0.93 -4.61 -19.20
N ILE A 33 -0.16 -4.21 -18.57
CA ILE A 33 -1.41 -3.89 -19.25
C ILE A 33 -1.51 -2.38 -19.39
N THR A 34 -1.51 -1.92 -20.64
CA THR A 34 -1.68 -0.49 -20.97
C THR A 34 -3.08 -0.25 -21.53
N PHE A 35 -3.81 0.69 -20.93
CA PHE A 35 -5.14 1.09 -21.37
C PHE A 35 -5.33 2.60 -21.23
N LYS A 36 -6.30 3.17 -21.95
CA LYS A 36 -6.67 4.57 -21.78
C LYS A 36 -7.75 4.74 -20.73
N ASN A 37 -7.57 5.68 -19.82
CA ASN A 37 -8.61 6.08 -18.88
C ASN A 37 -9.70 6.92 -19.58
N VAL A 38 -10.75 7.28 -18.83
CA VAL A 38 -11.84 8.15 -19.33
C VAL A 38 -11.38 9.55 -19.74
N GLN A 39 -10.21 10.00 -19.28
CA GLN A 39 -9.61 11.29 -19.60
C GLN A 39 -8.70 11.23 -20.84
N GLY A 40 -8.46 10.03 -21.38
CA GLY A 40 -7.60 9.80 -22.54
C GLY A 40 -6.12 9.54 -22.20
N ASP A 41 -5.75 9.54 -20.92
CA ASP A 41 -4.39 9.25 -20.48
C ASP A 41 -4.09 7.76 -20.54
N TYR A 42 -2.86 7.41 -20.90
CA TYR A 42 -2.37 6.04 -20.81
C TYR A 42 -2.11 5.67 -19.35
N VAL A 43 -2.71 4.57 -18.94
CA VAL A 43 -2.51 3.95 -17.63
C VAL A 43 -1.87 2.59 -17.86
N GLU A 44 -0.73 2.39 -17.21
CA GLU A 44 0.01 1.14 -17.18
C GLU A 44 -0.24 0.46 -15.84
N ALA A 45 -0.55 -0.83 -15.86
CA ALA A 45 -0.83 -1.59 -14.64
C ALA A 45 -0.36 -3.05 -14.77
N VAL A 46 0.09 -3.63 -13.66
CA VAL A 46 0.33 -5.08 -13.55
C VAL A 46 -0.91 -5.79 -13.00
N GLN A 47 -1.10 -7.04 -13.39
CA GLN A 47 -2.25 -7.85 -12.97
C GLN A 47 -1.89 -8.74 -11.79
N LEU A 48 -2.69 -8.68 -10.72
CA LEU A 48 -2.59 -9.57 -9.57
C LEU A 48 -3.92 -10.29 -9.35
N LYS A 49 -3.88 -11.63 -9.33
CA LYS A 49 -5.08 -12.46 -9.18
C LYS A 49 -5.23 -12.96 -7.75
N THR A 50 -6.39 -12.72 -7.17
CA THR A 50 -6.84 -13.34 -5.92
C THR A 50 -8.04 -14.26 -6.21
N ALA A 51 -8.56 -14.95 -5.19
CA ALA A 51 -9.64 -15.93 -5.35
C ALA A 51 -10.93 -15.35 -5.97
N ASP A 52 -11.28 -14.10 -5.62
CA ASP A 52 -12.54 -13.45 -6.00
C ASP A 52 -12.32 -12.17 -6.84
N THR A 53 -11.15 -11.54 -6.70
CA THR A 53 -10.85 -10.21 -7.24
C THR A 53 -9.58 -10.21 -8.11
N LEU A 54 -9.68 -9.52 -9.25
CA LEU A 54 -8.57 -9.23 -10.14
C LEU A 54 -8.12 -7.79 -9.92
N TYR A 55 -6.94 -7.62 -9.35
CA TYR A 55 -6.36 -6.32 -9.09
C TYR A 55 -5.50 -5.87 -10.27
N LEU A 56 -5.69 -4.63 -10.69
CA LEU A 56 -4.83 -3.92 -11.62
C LEU A 56 -4.08 -2.89 -10.80
N ILE A 57 -2.78 -3.09 -10.62
CA ILE A 57 -1.95 -2.22 -9.78
C ILE A 57 -1.23 -1.26 -10.70
N LYS A 58 -1.52 0.04 -10.55
CA LYS A 58 -0.92 1.07 -11.41
C LYS A 58 0.60 1.08 -11.26
N ILE A 59 1.29 0.98 -12.39
CA ILE A 59 2.73 1.11 -12.44
C ILE A 59 3.08 2.59 -12.27
N SER A 60 3.96 2.86 -11.32
CA SER A 60 4.53 4.17 -11.09
C SER A 60 5.97 4.00 -10.64
N LYS A 61 6.78 5.08 -10.68
CA LYS A 61 8.15 5.07 -10.14
C LYS A 61 8.23 4.56 -8.70
N SER A 62 7.18 4.81 -7.91
CA SER A 62 7.14 4.37 -6.51
C SER A 62 6.95 2.86 -6.38
N LEU A 63 6.17 2.24 -7.29
CA LEU A 63 5.98 0.79 -7.29
C LEU A 63 7.28 0.07 -7.65
N SER A 64 8.00 0.55 -8.66
CA SER A 64 9.29 -0.03 -9.06
C SER A 64 10.31 0.02 -7.91
N ASN A 65 10.39 1.18 -7.23
CA ASN A 65 11.23 1.32 -6.03
C ASN A 65 10.74 0.42 -4.88
N PHE A 66 9.43 0.27 -4.71
CA PHE A 66 8.86 -0.58 -3.67
C PHE A 66 9.24 -2.04 -3.87
N ILE A 67 9.13 -2.58 -5.09
CA ILE A 67 9.51 -3.98 -5.38
C ILE A 67 11.02 -4.17 -5.20
N ALA A 68 11.84 -3.23 -5.67
CA ALA A 68 13.29 -3.33 -5.57
C ALA A 68 13.81 -3.27 -4.12
N ASN A 69 13.15 -2.49 -3.26
CA ASN A 69 13.54 -2.29 -1.86
C ASN A 69 12.60 -3.00 -0.87
N PHE A 70 11.75 -3.92 -1.34
CA PHE A 70 10.75 -4.55 -0.49
C PHE A 70 11.38 -5.36 0.63
N GLU A 71 12.46 -6.08 0.32
CA GLU A 71 13.20 -6.91 1.30
C GLU A 71 13.76 -6.04 2.44
N GLU A 72 14.36 -4.90 2.11
CA GLU A 72 14.85 -3.91 3.08
C GLU A 72 13.71 -3.24 3.87
N ASN A 73 12.58 -2.97 3.22
CA ASN A 73 11.41 -2.38 3.89
C ASN A 73 10.71 -3.39 4.82
N LEU A 74 10.67 -4.67 4.45
CA LEU A 74 10.10 -5.73 5.27
C LEU A 74 10.94 -5.96 6.53
N GLU A 75 12.27 -5.94 6.40
CA GLU A 75 13.17 -5.98 7.55
C GLU A 75 12.91 -4.81 8.50
N LYS A 76 12.77 -3.59 7.99
CA LYS A 76 12.44 -2.39 8.79
C LYS A 76 11.06 -2.47 9.47
N GLU A 77 10.07 -3.09 8.83
CA GLU A 77 8.75 -3.30 9.46
C GLU A 77 8.76 -4.40 10.53
N LEU A 78 9.65 -5.40 10.39
CA LEU A 78 9.81 -6.52 11.32
C LEU A 78 10.74 -6.18 12.50
N GLU A 79 11.56 -5.14 12.39
CA GLU A 79 12.35 -4.64 13.52
C GLU A 79 11.44 -4.15 14.65
N PRO A 80 11.75 -4.48 15.92
CA PRO A 80 11.00 -3.97 17.06
C PRO A 80 11.13 -2.45 17.07
N LYS A 81 10.05 -1.76 16.69
CA LYS A 81 9.98 -0.30 16.70
C LYS A 81 10.49 0.22 18.03
N THR A 82 11.50 1.08 17.97
CA THR A 82 12.00 1.74 19.17
C THR A 82 10.88 2.60 19.78
N PRO A 83 10.89 2.87 21.10
CA PRO A 83 9.90 3.75 21.72
C PRO A 83 9.74 5.09 20.98
N GLU A 84 10.83 5.61 20.42
CA GLU A 84 10.86 6.86 19.65
C GLU A 84 10.06 6.78 18.34
N GLU A 85 10.19 5.67 17.60
CA GLU A 85 9.45 5.42 16.35
C GLU A 85 7.98 5.14 16.59
N VAL A 86 7.66 4.46 17.71
CA VAL A 86 6.28 4.27 18.15
C VAL A 86 5.63 5.62 18.45
N MET A 87 6.33 6.50 19.17
CA MET A 87 5.83 7.84 19.52
C MET A 87 5.60 8.74 18.29
N GLN A 88 6.37 8.56 17.21
CA GLN A 88 6.23 9.33 15.97
C GLN A 88 5.26 8.71 14.96
N SER A 89 4.73 7.51 15.24
CA SER A 89 3.80 6.85 14.33
C SER A 89 2.48 7.62 14.21
N GLU A 90 1.93 7.65 12.99
CA GLU A 90 0.63 8.28 12.72
C GLU A 90 -0.49 7.62 13.54
N ASP A 91 -0.37 6.34 13.85
CA ASP A 91 -1.32 5.59 14.67
C ASP A 91 -1.35 6.08 16.13
N MET A 92 -0.18 6.31 16.75
CA MET A 92 -0.10 6.91 18.09
C MET A 92 -0.58 8.36 18.11
N THR A 93 -0.26 9.13 17.06
CA THR A 93 -0.72 10.52 16.95
C THR A 93 -2.24 10.60 16.85
N LYS A 94 -2.86 9.70 16.06
CA LYS A 94 -4.33 9.58 15.98
C LYS A 94 -4.94 9.12 17.29
N ALA A 95 -4.33 8.16 17.98
CA ALA A 95 -4.80 7.69 19.29
C ALA A 95 -4.78 8.81 20.34
N LEU A 96 -3.74 9.65 20.35
CA LEU A 96 -3.63 10.82 21.21
C LEU A 96 -4.71 11.86 20.90
N TYR A 97 -4.95 12.15 19.62
CA TYR A 97 -6.03 13.06 19.21
C TYR A 97 -7.40 12.58 19.67
N LEU A 98 -7.72 11.29 19.47
CA LEU A 98 -8.99 10.69 19.90
C LEU A 98 -9.17 10.64 21.41
N ASN A 99 -8.07 10.56 22.17
CA ASN A 99 -8.11 10.66 23.63
C ASN A 99 -8.35 12.11 24.07
N PHE A 100 -7.65 13.07 23.44
CA PHE A 100 -7.79 14.49 23.76
C PHE A 100 -9.20 15.02 23.45
N GLU A 101 -9.78 14.62 22.32
CA GLU A 101 -11.18 14.95 21.98
C GLU A 101 -12.16 14.40 23.02
N ARG A 102 -11.95 13.17 23.50
CA ARG A 102 -12.77 12.57 24.58
C ARG A 102 -12.63 13.33 25.91
N GLU A 103 -11.42 13.71 26.29
CA GLU A 103 -11.19 14.48 27.52
C GLU A 103 -11.84 15.88 27.43
N THR A 104 -11.86 16.52 26.26
CA THR A 104 -12.51 17.82 26.09
C THR A 104 -14.05 17.78 26.07
N GLU A 105 -14.65 16.63 25.76
CA GLU A 105 -16.11 16.46 25.81
C GLU A 105 -16.63 16.10 27.23
N GLU A 106 -15.80 15.53 28.11
CA GLU A 106 -16.19 15.15 29.48
C GLU A 106 -16.19 16.33 30.49
N ASP A 107 -15.61 17.48 30.16
CA ASP A 107 -15.55 18.68 31.02
C ASP A 107 -16.72 19.67 30.80
N PHE A 108 -17.72 19.28 29.99
CA PHE A 108 -18.93 20.07 29.70
C PHE A 108 -20.21 19.38 30.23
N ASP A 109 -20.27 19.11 31.55
CA ASP A 109 -21.52 18.80 32.27
C ASP A 109 -21.52 19.41 33.69
#